data_AF-A0A8T3DIX9-F1
#
_entry.id   AF-A0A8T3DIX9-F1
#
_cell.length_a   1.000
_cell.length_b   1.000
_cell.length_c   1.000
_cell.angle_alpha   90.00
_cell.angle_beta   90.00
_cell.angle_gamma   90.00
#
_symmetry.space_group_name_H-M   'P 1'
#
loop_
_entity.id
_entity.type
_entity.pdbx_description
1 polymer ?
#
loop_
_entity_poly.entity_id
_entity_poly.type
_entity_poly.pdbx_seq_one_letter_code
_entity_poly.pdbx_strand_id
1 'polypeptide(L)'
;MENVLSDTPSQSVIHGRRRAAAAVVCSGVARGAGPPAGRSKLLHMYGVNAWKSWVQSEQESKQSGRSAVLKADVLQCSSAELSVGLCRFIKEVRRPNGELYSPDSIFYLCLGLQQYLFENGRIENLFTDERYSTFTLDITDMLRDWRPAALPDGVLVSRVEEEYLWECKQLGAYSPIVLLNTLLFFSTKLLHLKTLPEHRRLSFAYLTRCTRSAGHAKTTYLRFCAPLKLRPASEIALPVKRKLEEEEGEQDGVMEMLENTENPLRCPVRLYEFYLSKCPDLVKQRTDLFYLQPEHTCMPNSRLWYSSQPLEGSALENMLTRILTVQEVQQQLQAQTPTGLLLSHTENADEGGRERGREGGREGEREGK
;
A
#
# COMPACT_ATOMS: atom_id res chain seq x y z
N MET A 1 8.24 43.71 68.37
CA MET A 1 7.04 44.25 69.04
C MET A 1 5.90 44.06 68.05
N GLU A 2 5.34 42.85 68.05
CA GLU A 2 4.07 42.45 68.71
C GLU A 2 2.92 42.56 67.68
N ASN A 3 2.48 41.41 67.14
CA ASN A 3 1.28 40.61 67.51
C ASN A 3 0.03 41.17 66.80
N VAL A 4 -0.85 40.39 66.13
CA VAL A 4 -1.72 39.27 66.56
C VAL A 4 -2.28 38.65 65.24
N LEU A 5 -2.32 37.35 64.89
CA LEU A 5 -2.81 36.09 65.48
C LEU A 5 -4.34 35.90 65.53
N SER A 6 -4.89 35.16 64.58
CA SER A 6 -6.06 34.27 64.73
C SER A 6 -6.35 33.57 63.40
N ASP A 7 -6.80 32.33 63.28
CA ASP A 7 -6.76 31.11 64.07
C ASP A 7 -7.35 30.04 63.13
N THR A 8 -6.80 28.83 63.11
CA THR A 8 -7.36 27.69 62.35
C THR A 8 -8.56 27.06 63.09
N PRO A 9 -9.34 26.15 62.48
CA PRO A 9 -9.00 24.74 62.72
C PRO A 9 -9.17 23.79 61.52
N SER A 10 -8.17 22.90 61.41
CA SER A 10 -8.19 21.46 61.14
C SER A 10 -9.49 20.78 60.73
N GLN A 11 -9.42 19.98 59.65
CA GLN A 11 -9.82 18.57 59.70
C GLN A 11 -9.07 17.73 58.65
N SER A 12 -8.36 16.73 59.16
CA SER A 12 -7.66 15.66 58.47
C SER A 12 -8.60 14.54 58.05
N VAL A 13 -8.46 13.99 56.84
CA VAL A 13 -8.81 12.58 56.55
C VAL A 13 -7.78 11.97 55.59
N ILE A 14 -7.48 10.72 55.88
CA ILE A 14 -6.33 9.90 55.52
C ILE A 14 -6.73 8.90 54.43
N HIS A 15 -5.78 8.62 53.54
CA HIS A 15 -5.58 7.40 52.72
C HIS A 15 -6.48 7.11 51.51
N GLY A 16 -5.82 6.84 50.38
CA GLY A 16 -6.43 6.15 49.25
C GLY A 16 -5.57 6.08 48.00
N ARG A 17 -4.37 5.48 48.08
CA ARG A 17 -3.57 5.07 46.91
C ARG A 17 -4.45 4.19 46.00
N ARG A 18 -4.73 4.60 44.76
CA ARG A 18 -5.22 3.70 43.71
C ARG A 18 -4.35 3.81 42.46
N ARG A 19 -3.54 2.77 42.27
CA ARG A 19 -2.91 2.40 41.00
C ARG A 19 -4.02 2.23 39.97
N ALA A 20 -3.95 2.93 38.84
CA ALA A 20 -4.74 2.59 37.67
C ALA A 20 -4.04 1.42 36.97
N ALA A 21 -4.51 0.20 37.25
CA ALA A 21 -4.12 -1.00 36.54
C ALA A 21 -4.73 -0.98 35.13
N ALA A 22 -3.93 -1.39 34.15
CA ALA A 22 -4.36 -1.66 32.79
C ALA A 22 -5.48 -2.71 32.79
N ALA A 23 -6.64 -2.35 32.24
CA ALA A 23 -7.73 -3.29 32.04
C ALA A 23 -7.54 -3.98 30.68
N VAL A 24 -7.19 -5.27 30.76
CA VAL A 24 -7.38 -6.26 29.71
C VAL A 24 -8.89 -6.32 29.41
N VAL A 25 -9.28 -6.14 28.15
CA VAL A 25 -10.62 -6.54 27.69
C VAL A 25 -10.45 -7.39 26.45
N CYS A 26 -10.67 -8.69 26.63
CA CYS A 26 -10.86 -9.66 25.56
C CYS A 26 -12.35 -10.06 25.54
N SER A 27 -12.92 -9.94 24.34
CA SER A 27 -14.08 -10.66 23.77
C SER A 27 -15.51 -10.35 24.22
N GLY A 28 -16.36 -10.15 23.20
CA GLY A 28 -17.82 -10.09 23.29
C GLY A 28 -18.45 -9.68 21.95
N VAL A 29 -18.71 -10.65 21.07
CA VAL A 29 -19.40 -10.47 19.79
C VAL A 29 -20.85 -10.03 20.03
N ALA A 30 -21.24 -8.90 19.45
CA ALA A 30 -22.64 -8.55 19.22
C ALA A 30 -22.78 -7.93 17.82
N ARG A 31 -23.59 -8.59 16.99
CA ARG A 31 -24.02 -8.14 15.66
C ARG A 31 -24.77 -6.81 15.79
N GLY A 32 -24.25 -5.78 15.14
CA GLY A 32 -24.93 -4.52 14.89
C GLY A 32 -24.37 -3.92 13.61
N ALA A 33 -25.26 -3.49 12.70
CA ALA A 33 -24.92 -2.92 11.41
C ALA A 33 -23.80 -1.89 11.54
N GLY A 34 -22.71 -2.09 10.79
CA GLY A 34 -21.57 -1.18 10.79
C GLY A 34 -22.01 0.23 10.36
N PRO A 35 -21.48 1.29 10.97
CA PRO A 35 -21.69 2.65 10.49
C PRO A 35 -21.07 2.80 9.09
N PRO A 36 -21.50 3.80 8.28
CA PRO A 36 -20.89 4.05 6.98
C PRO A 36 -19.38 4.25 7.16
N ALA A 37 -18.58 3.73 6.22
CA ALA A 37 -17.12 3.75 6.25
C ALA A 37 -16.59 5.19 6.37
N GLY A 38 -16.43 5.67 7.60
CA GLY A 38 -15.63 6.83 7.93
C GLY A 38 -14.18 6.47 7.65
N ARG A 39 -13.56 7.20 6.71
CA ARG A 39 -12.15 7.01 6.35
C ARG A 39 -11.30 7.11 7.61
N SER A 40 -10.52 6.08 7.91
CA SER A 40 -9.67 6.07 9.09
C SER A 40 -8.51 7.05 8.87
N LYS A 41 -8.16 7.84 9.90
CA LYS A 41 -7.02 8.77 9.83
C LYS A 41 -5.75 8.05 10.25
N LEU A 42 -4.62 8.42 9.63
CA LEU A 42 -3.32 7.95 10.06
C LEU A 42 -3.03 8.48 11.48
N LEU A 43 -2.82 7.56 12.42
CA LEU A 43 -2.45 7.89 13.79
C LEU A 43 -0.94 8.09 13.88
N HIS A 44 -0.46 9.21 13.32
CA HIS A 44 0.97 9.51 13.13
C HIS A 44 1.81 9.40 14.42
N MET A 45 1.21 9.64 15.58
CA MET A 45 1.88 9.55 16.88
C MET A 45 2.39 8.14 17.20
N TYR A 46 1.86 7.07 16.58
CA TYR A 46 2.47 5.75 16.71
C TYR A 46 3.89 5.70 16.15
N GLY A 47 4.13 6.29 14.97
CA GLY A 47 5.47 6.40 14.38
C GLY A 47 6.40 7.23 15.27
N VAL A 48 5.93 8.38 15.73
CA VAL A 48 6.70 9.30 16.59
C VAL A 48 7.07 8.66 17.93
N ASN A 49 6.12 7.97 18.57
CA ASN A 49 6.37 7.31 19.85
C ASN A 49 7.28 6.09 19.70
N ALA A 50 7.14 5.32 18.61
CA ALA A 50 8.05 4.22 18.31
C ALA A 50 9.49 4.71 18.09
N TRP A 51 9.67 5.81 17.35
CA TRP A 51 10.98 6.47 17.19
C TRP A 51 11.56 6.89 18.55
N LYS A 52 10.78 7.62 19.36
CA LYS A 52 11.20 8.08 20.69
C LYS A 52 11.64 6.92 21.58
N SER A 53 10.82 5.88 21.67
CA SER A 53 11.10 4.70 22.49
C SER A 53 12.35 3.96 22.01
N TRP A 54 12.51 3.80 20.69
CA TRP A 54 13.70 3.16 20.12
C TRP A 54 14.97 3.93 20.43
N VAL A 55 14.99 5.26 20.20
CA VAL A 55 16.15 6.11 20.49
C VAL A 55 16.51 6.06 21.98
N GLN A 56 15.52 6.07 22.87
CA GLN A 56 15.76 5.96 24.32
C GLN A 56 16.39 4.60 24.69
N SER A 57 15.86 3.49 24.17
CA SER A 57 16.43 2.16 24.42
C SER A 57 17.87 2.01 23.92
N GLU A 58 18.20 2.66 22.80
CA GLU A 58 19.55 2.70 22.23
C GLU A 58 20.53 3.51 23.09
N GLN A 59 20.06 4.56 23.75
CA GLN A 59 20.87 5.37 24.66
C GLN A 59 21.12 4.65 25.99
N GLU A 60 20.14 3.90 26.48
CA GLU A 60 20.27 3.09 27.69
C GLU A 60 21.20 1.87 27.49
N SER A 61 21.18 1.26 26.30
CA SER A 61 22.01 0.11 25.98
C SER A 61 23.48 0.46 25.70
N LYS A 62 23.78 1.70 25.27
CA LYS A 62 25.13 2.16 24.93
C LYS A 62 25.75 3.06 26.00
N GLN A 63 26.26 2.46 27.08
CA GLN A 63 27.19 3.11 28.01
C GLN A 63 28.64 3.28 27.47
N SER A 64 28.91 3.10 26.17
CA SER A 64 30.26 3.29 25.62
C SER A 64 30.25 3.76 24.16
N GLY A 65 30.63 5.03 23.96
CA GLY A 65 31.44 5.52 22.83
C GLY A 65 30.94 5.36 21.39
N ARG A 66 30.70 6.51 20.73
CA ARG A 66 30.81 6.76 19.27
C ARG A 66 29.66 6.37 18.34
N SER A 67 28.40 6.56 18.74
CA SER A 67 27.33 6.77 17.76
C SER A 67 26.81 8.20 17.90
N ALA A 68 26.64 8.91 16.78
CA ALA A 68 26.00 10.23 16.77
C ALA A 68 24.69 10.13 17.57
N VAL A 69 24.54 10.95 18.60
CA VAL A 69 23.40 10.89 19.52
C VAL A 69 22.15 11.29 18.72
N LEU A 70 21.44 10.29 18.19
CA LEU A 70 20.15 10.52 17.57
C LEU A 70 19.22 11.14 18.61
N LYS A 71 18.47 12.14 18.19
CA LYS A 71 17.56 12.88 19.07
C LYS A 71 16.21 12.15 19.11
N ALA A 72 15.66 12.01 20.31
CA ALA A 72 14.36 11.36 20.49
C ALA A 72 13.24 12.17 19.82
N ASP A 73 13.36 13.50 19.78
CA ASP A 73 12.48 14.34 18.97
C ASP A 73 12.98 14.39 17.52
N VAL A 74 12.21 13.77 16.62
CA VAL A 74 12.51 13.71 15.19
C VAL A 74 12.59 15.10 14.54
N LEU A 75 11.90 16.12 15.09
CA LEU A 75 11.96 17.48 14.56
C LEU A 75 13.32 18.14 14.79
N GLN A 76 14.03 17.71 15.84
CA GLN A 76 15.36 18.23 16.19
C GLN A 76 16.50 17.53 15.42
N CYS A 77 16.21 16.42 14.75
CA CYS A 77 17.17 15.76 13.88
C CYS A 77 17.41 16.61 12.64
N SER A 78 18.66 16.97 12.37
CA SER A 78 19.07 17.36 11.01
C SER A 78 18.73 16.24 10.04
N SER A 79 18.56 16.55 8.77
CA SER A 79 18.11 15.54 7.83
C SER A 79 19.19 14.51 7.44
N ALA A 80 20.47 14.80 7.73
CA ALA A 80 21.53 13.79 7.72
C ALA A 80 21.39 12.80 8.90
N GLU A 81 21.18 13.31 10.13
CA GLU A 81 20.92 12.48 11.31
C GLU A 81 19.66 11.62 11.11
N LEU A 82 18.61 12.23 10.54
CA LEU A 82 17.35 11.54 10.28
C LEU A 82 17.52 10.43 9.23
N SER A 83 18.27 10.68 8.15
CA SER A 83 18.53 9.67 7.10
C SER A 83 19.23 8.43 7.68
N VAL A 84 20.31 8.64 8.43
CA VAL A 84 21.03 7.54 9.10
C VAL A 84 20.16 6.85 10.15
N GLY A 85 19.44 7.63 10.94
CA GLY A 85 18.58 7.10 12.00
C GLY A 85 17.42 6.28 11.46
N LEU A 86 16.80 6.67 10.33
CA LEU A 86 15.73 5.91 9.69
C LEU A 86 16.20 4.54 9.19
N CYS A 87 17.38 4.45 8.56
CA CYS A 87 17.94 3.16 8.12
C CYS A 87 18.13 2.17 9.27
N ARG A 88 18.50 2.68 10.45
CA ARG A 88 18.66 1.87 11.67
C ARG A 88 17.31 1.55 12.31
N PHE A 89 16.45 2.55 12.43
CA PHE A 89 15.11 2.44 13.00
C PHE A 89 14.32 1.29 12.38
N ILE A 90 14.26 1.20 11.04
CA ILE A 90 13.49 0.14 10.38
C ILE A 90 14.04 -1.28 10.64
N LYS A 91 15.32 -1.42 10.98
CA LYS A 91 15.95 -2.73 11.28
C LYS A 91 15.81 -3.09 12.76
N GLU A 92 15.88 -2.09 13.62
CA GLU A 92 16.07 -2.26 15.07
C GLU A 92 14.79 -2.04 15.89
N VAL A 93 13.79 -1.31 15.38
CA VAL A 93 12.56 -1.00 16.13
C VAL A 93 11.81 -2.27 16.53
N ARG A 94 11.31 -2.30 17.76
CA ARG A 94 10.53 -3.40 18.34
C ARG A 94 9.25 -2.88 18.96
N ARG A 95 8.24 -3.74 19.01
CA ARG A 95 6.98 -3.47 19.73
C ARG A 95 7.29 -3.30 21.22
N PRO A 96 6.39 -2.65 22.01
CA PRO A 96 6.57 -2.51 23.46
C PRO A 96 6.73 -3.84 24.21
N ASN A 97 6.22 -4.95 23.67
CA ASN A 97 6.39 -6.29 24.22
C ASN A 97 7.71 -6.98 23.77
N GLY A 98 8.58 -6.30 23.01
CA GLY A 98 9.85 -6.82 22.50
C GLY A 98 9.77 -7.54 21.16
N GLU A 99 8.58 -7.83 20.65
CA GLU A 99 8.39 -8.55 19.39
C GLU A 99 8.74 -7.69 18.16
N LEU A 100 9.02 -8.36 17.04
CA LEU A 100 9.23 -7.72 15.76
C LEU A 100 7.93 -7.11 15.22
N TYR A 101 8.06 -5.95 14.58
CA TYR A 101 7.00 -5.42 13.74
C TYR A 101 6.95 -6.19 12.42
N SER A 102 5.75 -6.33 11.84
CA SER A 102 5.62 -6.78 10.45
C SER A 102 6.11 -5.68 9.49
N PRO A 103 6.58 -6.00 8.28
CA PRO A 103 7.06 -5.00 7.32
C PRO A 103 6.06 -3.86 7.03
N ASP A 104 4.79 -4.18 6.80
CA ASP A 104 3.73 -3.17 6.62
C ASP A 104 3.47 -2.32 7.86
N SER A 105 3.65 -2.87 9.06
CA SER A 105 3.61 -2.08 10.30
C SER A 105 4.78 -1.09 10.38
N ILE A 106 5.99 -1.49 9.96
CA ILE A 106 7.15 -0.58 9.92
C ILE A 106 6.91 0.52 8.89
N PHE A 107 6.36 0.18 7.73
CA PHE A 107 5.99 1.17 6.73
C PHE A 107 4.95 2.15 7.25
N TYR A 108 3.90 1.68 7.94
CA TYR A 108 2.94 2.53 8.64
C TYR A 108 3.59 3.50 9.63
N LEU A 109 4.54 3.04 10.45
CA LEU A 109 5.26 3.90 11.39
C LEU A 109 6.04 5.00 10.64
N CYS A 110 6.67 4.66 9.52
CA CYS A 110 7.40 5.62 8.69
C CYS A 110 6.47 6.64 8.00
N LEU A 111 5.29 6.23 7.56
CA LEU A 111 4.25 7.16 7.08
C LEU A 111 3.82 8.12 8.19
N GLY A 112 3.69 7.62 9.43
CA GLY A 112 3.42 8.46 10.60
C GLY A 112 4.51 9.49 10.86
N LEU A 113 5.78 9.10 10.77
CA LEU A 113 6.91 10.05 10.85
C LEU A 113 6.83 11.10 9.74
N GLN A 114 6.56 10.69 8.49
CA GLN A 114 6.41 11.61 7.36
C GLN A 114 5.29 12.63 7.58
N GLN A 115 4.11 12.18 8.04
CA GLN A 115 3.00 13.07 8.34
C GLN A 115 3.37 14.07 9.43
N TYR A 116 3.98 13.60 10.52
CA TYR A 116 4.39 14.45 11.63
C TYR A 116 5.40 15.52 11.21
N LEU A 117 6.37 15.18 10.35
CA LEU A 117 7.31 16.16 9.78
C LEU A 117 6.55 17.27 9.02
N PHE A 118 5.60 16.89 8.15
CA PHE A 118 4.83 17.85 7.36
C PHE A 118 3.92 18.76 8.20
N GLU A 119 3.20 18.19 9.17
CA GLU A 119 2.31 18.95 10.05
C GLU A 119 3.07 19.98 10.90
N ASN A 120 4.36 19.71 11.17
CA ASN A 120 5.24 20.61 11.91
C ASN A 120 6.16 21.45 11.01
N GLY A 121 5.82 21.60 9.73
CA GLY A 121 6.46 22.55 8.81
C GLY A 121 7.76 22.08 8.15
N ARG A 122 8.20 20.84 8.38
CA ARG A 122 9.30 20.25 7.60
C ARG A 122 8.78 19.72 6.27
N ILE A 123 9.26 20.32 5.18
CA ILE A 123 8.78 20.02 3.81
C ILE A 123 9.50 18.84 3.13
N GLU A 124 10.44 18.21 3.82
CA GLU A 124 11.21 17.09 3.28
C GLU A 124 10.33 15.84 3.15
N ASN A 125 10.55 15.08 2.08
CA ASN A 125 9.83 13.84 1.81
C ASN A 125 10.76 12.62 1.96
N LEU A 126 10.51 11.84 3.00
CA LEU A 126 11.31 10.68 3.41
C LEU A 126 11.41 9.59 2.34
N PHE A 127 10.41 9.48 1.46
CA PHE A 127 10.32 8.37 0.50
C PHE A 127 10.70 8.79 -0.93
N THR A 128 10.94 10.08 -1.16
CA THR A 128 11.16 10.60 -2.52
C THR A 128 12.33 11.56 -2.64
N ASP A 129 12.78 12.20 -1.55
CA ASP A 129 13.98 13.04 -1.59
C ASP A 129 15.24 12.17 -1.65
N GLU A 130 16.17 12.52 -2.54
CA GLU A 130 17.40 11.76 -2.81
C GLU A 130 18.26 11.50 -1.57
N ARG A 131 18.25 12.43 -0.60
CA ARG A 131 18.99 12.31 0.66
C ARG A 131 18.54 11.16 1.56
N TYR A 132 17.36 10.59 1.31
CA TYR A 132 16.81 9.44 2.02
C TYR A 132 16.79 8.18 1.12
N SER A 133 17.54 8.18 0.01
CA SER A 133 17.61 7.08 -0.94
C SER A 133 17.99 5.74 -0.30
N THR A 134 19.00 5.72 0.58
CA THR A 134 19.39 4.50 1.31
C THR A 134 18.25 3.96 2.18
N PHE A 135 17.59 4.83 2.95
CA PHE A 135 16.42 4.44 3.74
C PHE A 135 15.30 3.90 2.84
N THR A 136 15.03 4.59 1.73
CA THR A 136 13.96 4.23 0.79
C THR A 136 14.23 2.88 0.14
N LEU A 137 15.49 2.56 -0.19
CA LEU A 137 15.88 1.24 -0.68
C LEU A 137 15.71 0.17 0.39
N ASP A 138 16.24 0.39 1.60
CA ASP A 138 16.17 -0.58 2.71
C ASP A 138 14.71 -0.91 3.10
N ILE A 139 13.83 0.09 3.19
CA ILE A 139 12.42 -0.17 3.51
C ILE A 139 11.69 -0.86 2.36
N THR A 140 12.05 -0.56 1.12
CA THR A 140 11.45 -1.22 -0.05
C THR A 140 11.87 -2.68 -0.14
N ASP A 141 13.14 -2.98 0.15
CA ASP A 141 13.65 -4.34 0.17
C ASP A 141 12.94 -5.20 1.22
N MET A 142 12.74 -4.64 2.42
CA MET A 142 11.94 -5.28 3.47
C MET A 142 10.50 -5.61 3.03
N LEU A 143 9.92 -4.78 2.16
CA LEU A 143 8.54 -4.95 1.68
C LEU A 143 8.43 -5.87 0.46
N ARG A 144 9.53 -6.23 -0.20
CA ARG A 144 9.53 -7.01 -1.45
C ARG A 144 8.85 -8.38 -1.30
N ASP A 145 9.17 -9.06 -0.20
CA ASP A 145 8.63 -10.39 0.11
C ASP A 145 7.41 -10.35 1.03
N TRP A 146 6.97 -9.16 1.43
CA TRP A 146 5.79 -9.02 2.27
C TRP A 146 4.52 -9.50 1.54
N ARG A 147 3.64 -10.14 2.30
CA ARG A 147 2.31 -10.56 1.85
C ARG A 147 1.28 -10.17 2.91
N PRO A 148 0.07 -9.72 2.51
CA PRO A 148 -0.97 -9.38 3.47
C PRO A 148 -1.40 -10.61 4.27
N ALA A 149 -1.72 -10.39 5.55
CA ALA A 149 -2.25 -11.45 6.38
C ALA A 149 -3.70 -11.76 5.96
N ALA A 150 -4.03 -13.03 5.77
CA ALA A 150 -5.42 -13.44 5.55
C ALA A 150 -6.11 -13.65 6.90
N LEU A 151 -7.23 -12.96 7.11
CA LEU A 151 -8.13 -13.23 8.23
C LEU A 151 -8.87 -14.57 8.03
N PRO A 152 -9.50 -15.16 9.09
CA PRO A 152 -10.23 -16.42 8.98
C PRO A 152 -11.39 -16.41 7.96
N ASP A 153 -11.91 -15.23 7.62
CA ASP A 153 -12.93 -15.01 6.58
C ASP A 153 -12.34 -14.84 5.17
N GLY A 154 -11.03 -14.97 5.02
CA GLY A 154 -10.31 -14.84 3.75
C GLY A 154 -10.00 -13.39 3.35
N VAL A 155 -10.37 -12.39 4.16
CA VAL A 155 -10.09 -10.98 3.86
C VAL A 155 -8.59 -10.72 4.06
N LEU A 156 -7.93 -10.18 3.03
CA LEU A 156 -6.54 -9.74 3.13
C LEU A 156 -6.45 -8.44 3.92
N VAL A 157 -5.50 -8.39 4.86
CA VAL A 157 -5.28 -7.23 5.74
C VAL A 157 -3.84 -6.75 5.68
N SER A 158 -3.72 -5.44 5.50
CA SER A 158 -2.54 -4.60 5.58
C SER A 158 -2.79 -3.50 6.60
N ARG A 159 -1.72 -3.05 7.26
CA ARG A 159 -1.75 -1.88 8.14
C ARG A 159 -1.73 -0.54 7.38
N VAL A 160 -1.50 -0.55 6.08
CA VAL A 160 -1.33 0.66 5.28
C VAL A 160 -2.58 0.89 4.43
N GLU A 161 -3.32 1.96 4.71
CA GLU A 161 -4.50 2.37 3.94
C GLU A 161 -4.17 3.50 2.95
N GLU A 162 -4.97 3.61 1.89
CA GLU A 162 -4.83 4.64 0.86
C GLU A 162 -4.90 6.06 1.44
N GLU A 163 -5.83 6.29 2.39
CA GLU A 163 -6.02 7.61 2.99
C GLU A 163 -4.72 8.11 3.62
N TYR A 164 -3.92 7.22 4.20
CA TYR A 164 -2.66 7.56 4.85
C TYR A 164 -1.67 8.15 3.86
N LEU A 165 -1.58 7.57 2.65
CA LEU A 165 -0.68 8.06 1.60
C LEU A 165 -1.11 9.45 1.09
N TRP A 166 -2.41 9.75 1.07
CA TRP A 166 -2.90 11.09 0.76
C TRP A 166 -2.57 12.09 1.88
N GLU A 167 -2.79 11.72 3.14
CA GLU A 167 -2.52 12.58 4.31
C GLU A 167 -1.03 12.92 4.45
N CYS A 168 -0.14 11.94 4.25
CA CYS A 168 1.31 12.15 4.32
C CYS A 168 1.94 12.55 2.96
N LYS A 169 1.13 13.03 2.01
CA LYS A 169 1.56 13.59 0.71
C LYS A 169 2.43 12.66 -0.15
N GLN A 170 2.22 11.35 -0.04
CA GLN A 170 2.81 10.34 -0.92
C GLN A 170 1.97 10.12 -2.18
N LEU A 171 0.73 10.60 -2.18
CA LEU A 171 -0.14 10.74 -3.34
C LEU A 171 -0.55 12.20 -3.51
N GLY A 172 -0.68 12.65 -4.76
CA GLY A 172 -0.99 14.01 -5.16
C GLY A 172 -0.06 14.53 -6.26
N ALA A 173 0.03 15.86 -6.36
CA ALA A 173 0.85 16.55 -7.35
C ALA A 173 1.88 17.50 -6.69
N TYR A 174 2.43 17.10 -5.54
CA TYR A 174 3.32 17.95 -4.74
C TYR A 174 4.76 18.02 -5.27
N SER A 175 5.19 17.01 -6.01
CA SER A 175 6.47 16.95 -6.72
C SER A 175 6.35 16.03 -7.95
N PRO A 176 7.28 16.07 -8.91
CA PRO A 176 7.23 15.22 -10.09
C PRO A 176 7.17 13.73 -9.75
N ILE A 177 7.95 13.28 -8.78
CA ILE A 177 8.01 11.87 -8.37
C ILE A 177 6.78 11.44 -7.57
N VAL A 178 6.18 12.32 -6.75
CA VAL A 178 4.91 12.05 -6.07
C VAL A 178 3.75 11.94 -7.08
N LEU A 179 3.74 12.78 -8.12
CA LEU A 179 2.75 12.67 -9.20
C LEU A 179 2.89 11.34 -9.96
N LEU A 180 4.12 10.92 -10.28
CA LEU A 180 4.35 9.58 -10.86
C LEU A 180 3.89 8.46 -9.93
N ASN A 181 4.15 8.57 -8.63
CA ASN A 181 3.69 7.61 -7.63
C ASN A 181 2.16 7.52 -7.61
N THR A 182 1.49 8.65 -7.81
CA THR A 182 0.02 8.73 -7.82
C THR A 182 -0.59 8.10 -9.05
N LEU A 183 -0.02 8.36 -10.23
CA LEU A 183 -0.45 7.69 -11.46
C LEU A 183 -0.17 6.19 -11.41
N LEU A 184 0.99 5.80 -10.86
CA LEU A 184 1.34 4.41 -10.62
C LEU A 184 0.31 3.74 -9.71
N PHE A 185 -0.04 4.38 -8.60
CA PHE A 185 -1.07 3.92 -7.67
C PHE A 185 -2.43 3.71 -8.35
N PHE A 186 -2.89 4.68 -9.16
CA PHE A 186 -4.14 4.53 -9.91
C PHE A 186 -4.06 3.40 -10.92
N SER A 187 -2.97 3.27 -11.67
CA SER A 187 -2.78 2.17 -12.61
C SER A 187 -2.77 0.80 -11.91
N THR A 188 -2.13 0.69 -10.75
CA THR A 188 -2.11 -0.55 -9.97
C THR A 188 -3.49 -0.89 -9.40
N LYS A 189 -4.17 0.10 -8.81
CA LYS A 189 -5.47 -0.12 -8.16
C LYS A 189 -6.59 -0.31 -9.19
N LEU A 190 -6.71 0.60 -10.15
CA LEU A 190 -7.88 0.70 -11.05
C LEU A 190 -7.71 -0.09 -12.34
N LEU A 191 -6.48 -0.26 -12.84
CA LEU A 191 -6.20 -1.09 -14.03
C LEU A 191 -5.55 -2.44 -13.65
N HIS A 192 -5.43 -2.73 -12.35
CA HIS A 192 -4.94 -4.02 -11.85
C HIS A 192 -3.54 -4.42 -12.33
N LEU A 193 -2.68 -3.45 -12.68
CA LEU A 193 -1.30 -3.73 -13.08
C LEU A 193 -0.46 -3.96 -11.82
N LYS A 194 0.13 -5.15 -11.67
CA LYS A 194 0.83 -5.57 -10.44
C LYS A 194 2.32 -5.70 -10.61
N THR A 195 2.80 -5.75 -11.86
CA THR A 195 4.20 -6.05 -12.18
C THR A 195 4.83 -4.96 -13.03
N LEU A 196 6.16 -4.84 -12.95
CA LEU A 196 6.91 -3.90 -13.78
C LEU A 196 6.61 -4.08 -15.29
N PRO A 197 6.59 -5.31 -15.86
CA PRO A 197 6.23 -5.50 -17.27
C PRO A 197 4.81 -5.04 -17.62
N GLU A 198 3.83 -5.24 -16.73
CA GLU A 198 2.46 -4.77 -16.95
C GLU A 198 2.40 -3.24 -17.00
N HIS A 199 3.06 -2.56 -16.06
CA HIS A 199 3.16 -1.10 -16.07
C HIS A 199 3.91 -0.56 -17.29
N ARG A 200 4.91 -1.28 -17.80
CA ARG A 200 5.66 -0.91 -19.02
C ARG A 200 4.82 -1.00 -20.30
N ARG A 201 3.64 -1.64 -20.27
CA ARG A 201 2.70 -1.66 -21.40
C ARG A 201 1.89 -0.37 -21.51
N LEU A 202 1.86 0.46 -20.46
CA LEU A 202 1.21 1.77 -20.52
C LEU A 202 1.96 2.68 -21.48
N SER A 203 1.21 3.47 -22.24
CA SER A 203 1.77 4.52 -23.07
C SER A 203 0.81 5.70 -23.22
N PHE A 204 1.35 6.87 -23.59
CA PHE A 204 0.54 8.06 -23.85
C PHE A 204 -0.49 7.84 -24.97
N ALA A 205 -0.09 7.16 -26.05
CA ALA A 205 -0.99 6.89 -27.18
C ALA A 205 -2.20 6.01 -26.81
N TYR A 206 -2.05 5.14 -25.81
CA TYR A 206 -3.07 4.16 -25.41
C TYR A 206 -3.89 4.56 -24.20
N LEU A 207 -3.57 5.69 -23.53
CA LEU A 207 -4.36 6.24 -22.44
C LEU A 207 -5.06 7.53 -22.89
N THR A 208 -6.33 7.40 -23.26
CA THR A 208 -7.13 8.48 -23.85
C THR A 208 -8.21 8.97 -22.88
N ARG A 209 -8.47 10.27 -22.91
CA ARG A 209 -9.62 10.85 -22.19
C ARG A 209 -10.88 10.62 -23.02
N CYS A 210 -11.91 10.08 -22.38
CA CYS A 210 -13.22 9.87 -22.99
C CYS A 210 -14.32 10.53 -22.15
N THR A 211 -15.49 10.70 -22.76
CA THR A 211 -16.69 11.19 -22.08
C THR A 211 -17.89 10.36 -22.53
N ARG A 212 -18.67 9.87 -21.56
CA ARG A 212 -19.93 9.15 -21.80
C ARG A 212 -21.07 10.05 -21.34
N SER A 213 -22.09 10.18 -22.18
CA SER A 213 -23.33 10.91 -21.84
C SER A 213 -24.45 9.90 -21.64
N ALA A 214 -25.09 9.93 -20.47
CA ALA A 214 -26.28 9.16 -20.18
C ALA A 214 -27.40 10.13 -19.76
N GLY A 215 -28.27 10.46 -20.72
CA GLY A 215 -29.24 11.55 -20.56
C GLY A 215 -28.54 12.89 -20.32
N HIS A 216 -28.88 13.56 -19.21
CA HIS A 216 -28.25 14.84 -18.80
C HIS A 216 -26.93 14.68 -18.04
N ALA A 217 -26.55 13.46 -17.63
CA ALA A 217 -25.30 13.21 -16.90
C ALA A 217 -24.15 12.98 -17.89
N LYS A 218 -23.04 13.71 -17.69
CA LYS A 218 -21.78 13.52 -18.42
C LYS A 218 -20.73 12.97 -17.45
N THR A 219 -20.11 11.85 -17.81
CA THR A 219 -19.04 11.24 -17.02
C THR A 219 -17.75 11.24 -17.83
N THR A 220 -16.71 11.88 -17.31
CA THR A 220 -15.35 11.83 -17.87
C THR A 220 -14.60 10.64 -17.29
N TYR A 221 -13.76 10.00 -18.09
CA TYR A 221 -12.90 8.90 -17.64
C TYR A 221 -11.65 8.80 -18.52
N LEU A 222 -10.62 8.12 -18.02
CA LEU A 222 -9.49 7.67 -18.84
C LEU A 222 -9.76 6.25 -19.28
N ARG A 223 -9.54 5.98 -20.56
CA ARG A 223 -9.62 4.65 -21.15
C ARG A 223 -8.23 4.19 -21.53
N PHE A 224 -7.82 3.04 -20.99
CA PHE A 224 -6.64 2.34 -21.43
C PHE A 224 -7.02 1.26 -22.44
N CYS A 225 -6.54 1.41 -23.68
CA CYS A 225 -6.69 0.41 -24.73
C CYS A 225 -5.35 -0.30 -24.92
N ALA A 226 -5.17 -1.46 -24.30
CA ALA A 226 -3.99 -2.27 -24.59
C ALA A 226 -4.03 -2.69 -26.07
N PRO A 227 -2.91 -2.58 -26.83
CA PRO A 227 -2.87 -3.15 -28.16
C PRO A 227 -3.13 -4.65 -28.05
N LEU A 228 -4.17 -5.11 -28.75
CA LEU A 228 -4.46 -6.54 -28.87
C LEU A 228 -3.18 -7.22 -29.36
N LYS A 229 -2.76 -8.28 -28.67
CA LYS A 229 -1.69 -9.14 -29.19
C LYS A 229 -2.20 -9.69 -30.52
N LEU A 230 -1.73 -9.13 -31.64
CA LEU A 230 -1.94 -9.73 -32.96
C LEU A 230 -1.45 -11.17 -32.86
N ARG A 231 -2.38 -12.13 -32.84
CA ARG A 231 -2.03 -13.54 -33.04
C ARG A 231 -1.34 -13.60 -34.41
N PRO A 232 -0.25 -14.39 -34.54
CA PRO A 232 0.38 -14.56 -35.84
C PRO A 232 -0.68 -15.03 -36.85
N ALA A 233 -0.67 -14.41 -38.03
CA ALA A 233 -1.62 -14.65 -39.09
C ALA A 233 -1.46 -16.07 -39.66
N SER A 234 -2.00 -17.05 -38.96
CA SER A 234 -2.18 -18.41 -39.47
C SER A 234 -3.51 -18.94 -38.97
N GLU A 235 -4.60 -18.41 -39.52
CA GLU A 235 -5.81 -19.18 -39.85
C GLU A 235 -6.80 -18.24 -40.53
N ILE A 236 -7.18 -18.61 -41.76
CA ILE A 236 -8.12 -17.89 -42.61
C ILE A 236 -9.51 -18.07 -41.99
N ALA A 237 -9.85 -17.27 -40.97
CA ALA A 237 -11.21 -17.20 -40.45
C ALA A 237 -12.02 -16.16 -41.24
N LEU A 238 -13.22 -16.59 -41.68
CA LEU A 238 -14.18 -15.88 -42.53
C LEU A 238 -14.58 -14.49 -41.97
N PRO A 239 -14.94 -13.53 -42.84
CA PRO A 239 -15.11 -12.11 -42.48
C PRO A 239 -16.23 -11.80 -41.46
N VAL A 240 -17.14 -12.74 -41.21
CA VAL A 240 -18.25 -12.56 -40.26
C VAL A 240 -17.84 -12.88 -38.82
N LYS A 241 -16.86 -13.79 -38.59
CA LYS A 241 -16.36 -14.11 -37.25
C LYS A 241 -15.44 -13.02 -36.67
N ARG A 242 -14.72 -12.29 -37.53
CA ARG A 242 -13.84 -11.19 -37.10
C ARG A 242 -14.59 -10.06 -36.40
N LYS A 243 -15.79 -9.69 -36.86
CA LYS A 243 -16.58 -8.62 -36.22
C LYS A 243 -17.10 -8.99 -34.83
N LEU A 244 -17.53 -10.24 -34.62
CA LEU A 244 -18.05 -10.70 -33.32
C LEU A 244 -16.90 -10.91 -32.31
N GLU A 245 -15.76 -11.46 -32.78
CA GLU A 245 -14.55 -11.64 -31.95
C GLU A 245 -13.81 -10.32 -31.66
N GLU A 246 -13.90 -9.32 -32.55
CA GLU A 246 -13.45 -7.93 -32.30
C GLU A 246 -14.34 -7.25 -31.25
N GLU A 247 -15.67 -7.37 -31.32
CA GLU A 247 -16.60 -6.78 -30.34
C GLU A 247 -16.56 -7.47 -28.95
N GLU A 248 -16.27 -8.78 -28.90
CA GLU A 248 -16.08 -9.53 -27.65
C GLU A 248 -14.66 -9.33 -27.08
N GLY A 249 -13.62 -9.25 -27.92
CA GLY A 249 -12.24 -8.95 -27.52
C GLY A 249 -12.00 -7.48 -27.15
N GLU A 250 -12.81 -6.55 -27.68
CA GLU A 250 -12.83 -5.14 -27.28
C GLU A 250 -13.44 -4.95 -25.88
N GLN A 251 -14.32 -5.84 -25.42
CA GLN A 251 -14.88 -5.77 -24.07
C GLN A 251 -13.97 -6.40 -23.01
N ASP A 252 -13.17 -7.41 -23.39
CA ASP A 252 -12.34 -8.20 -22.47
C ASP A 252 -10.98 -7.53 -22.09
N GLY A 253 -10.71 -6.32 -22.60
CA GLY A 253 -9.41 -5.64 -22.42
C GLY A 253 -9.46 -4.13 -22.16
N VAL A 254 -10.65 -3.53 -22.08
CA VAL A 254 -10.81 -2.08 -21.88
C VAL A 254 -10.91 -1.76 -20.39
N MET A 255 -9.87 -1.12 -19.87
CA MET A 255 -9.81 -0.72 -18.46
C MET A 255 -10.03 0.80 -18.35
N GLU A 256 -10.90 1.21 -17.43
CA GLU A 256 -11.33 2.61 -17.30
C GLU A 256 -10.99 3.18 -15.91
N MET A 257 -10.52 4.43 -15.85
CA MET A 257 -10.38 5.21 -14.61
C MET A 257 -11.39 6.35 -14.62
N LEU A 258 -12.40 6.27 -13.76
CA LEU A 258 -13.45 7.29 -13.68
C LEU A 258 -12.94 8.61 -13.07
N GLU A 259 -13.53 9.72 -13.50
CA GLU A 259 -13.35 11.01 -12.82
C GLU A 259 -13.86 10.93 -11.38
N ASN A 260 -13.10 11.51 -10.45
CA ASN A 260 -13.53 11.69 -9.07
C ASN A 260 -14.13 13.09 -8.94
N THR A 261 -15.46 13.17 -9.03
CA THR A 261 -16.21 14.43 -8.95
C THR A 261 -16.28 14.98 -7.52
N GLU A 262 -16.17 14.11 -6.51
CA GLU A 262 -16.22 14.50 -5.10
C GLU A 262 -14.94 15.21 -4.65
N ASN A 263 -13.78 14.75 -5.13
CA ASN A 263 -12.49 15.35 -4.80
C ASN A 263 -11.61 15.52 -6.05
N PRO A 264 -11.64 16.72 -6.68
CA PRO A 264 -10.83 17.01 -7.86
C PRO A 264 -9.31 16.86 -7.67
N LEU A 265 -8.80 17.05 -6.44
CA LEU A 265 -7.37 16.90 -6.14
C LEU A 265 -6.91 15.44 -6.06
N ARG A 266 -7.85 14.50 -5.95
CA ARG A 266 -7.61 13.05 -5.96
C ARG A 266 -8.20 12.38 -7.20
N CYS A 267 -8.46 13.16 -8.24
CA CYS A 267 -9.08 12.66 -9.46
C CYS A 267 -8.03 12.09 -10.43
N PRO A 268 -8.15 10.81 -10.85
CA PRO A 268 -7.24 10.21 -11.84
C PRO A 268 -7.18 10.98 -13.15
N VAL A 269 -8.34 11.40 -13.68
CA VAL A 269 -8.44 12.19 -14.93
C VAL A 269 -7.68 13.51 -14.79
N ARG A 270 -7.94 14.29 -13.74
CA ARG A 270 -7.32 15.61 -13.53
C ARG A 270 -5.82 15.51 -13.29
N LEU A 271 -5.37 14.52 -12.51
CA LEU A 271 -3.95 14.31 -12.23
C LEU A 271 -3.20 13.82 -13.47
N TYR A 272 -3.82 13.00 -14.32
CA TYR A 272 -3.25 12.64 -15.62
C TYR A 272 -3.18 13.83 -16.58
N GLU A 273 -4.21 14.67 -16.65
CA GLU A 273 -4.19 15.90 -17.45
C GLU A 273 -3.06 16.84 -16.98
N PHE A 274 -2.90 16.99 -15.66
CA PHE A 274 -1.82 17.77 -15.09
C PHE A 274 -0.46 17.16 -15.46
N TYR A 275 -0.31 15.83 -15.37
CA TYR A 275 0.89 15.13 -15.81
C TYR A 275 1.21 15.41 -17.29
N LEU A 276 0.24 15.24 -18.19
CA LEU A 276 0.36 15.55 -19.61
C LEU A 276 0.78 17.00 -19.87
N SER A 277 0.28 17.95 -19.07
CA SER A 277 0.63 19.37 -19.19
C SER A 277 2.11 19.65 -18.84
N LYS A 278 2.72 18.80 -18.00
CA LYS A 278 4.11 18.89 -17.57
C LYS A 278 5.07 18.04 -18.40
N CYS A 279 4.56 17.26 -19.35
CA CYS A 279 5.34 16.41 -20.26
C CYS A 279 5.69 17.15 -21.57
N PRO A 280 6.86 16.88 -22.18
CA PRO A 280 7.19 17.38 -23.51
C PRO A 280 6.17 16.90 -24.56
N ASP A 281 5.86 17.73 -25.57
CA ASP A 281 4.86 17.36 -26.59
C ASP A 281 5.27 16.13 -27.42
N LEU A 282 6.58 15.93 -27.62
CA LEU A 282 7.15 14.81 -28.37
C LEU A 282 6.74 13.44 -27.80
N VAL A 283 6.51 13.33 -26.49
CA VAL A 283 6.19 12.04 -25.87
C VAL A 283 4.72 11.66 -26.00
N LYS A 284 3.82 12.62 -26.28
CA LYS A 284 2.37 12.42 -26.19
C LYS A 284 1.80 11.46 -27.24
N GLN A 285 2.57 11.21 -28.31
CA GLN A 285 2.22 10.27 -29.38
C GLN A 285 2.95 8.93 -29.27
N ARG A 286 3.83 8.76 -28.26
CA ARG A 286 4.60 7.52 -28.07
C ARG A 286 3.68 6.38 -27.63
N THR A 287 3.91 5.20 -28.21
CA THR A 287 3.15 3.96 -27.94
C THR A 287 3.83 3.04 -26.93
N ASP A 288 4.99 3.41 -26.41
CA ASP A 288 5.89 2.58 -25.58
C ASP A 288 6.39 3.32 -24.32
N LEU A 289 5.81 4.48 -23.99
CA LEU A 289 6.29 5.33 -22.90
C LEU A 289 5.14 5.97 -22.14
N PHE A 290 5.18 5.85 -20.82
CA PHE A 290 4.20 6.48 -19.93
C PHE A 290 4.86 7.17 -18.74
N TYR A 291 5.68 6.46 -17.95
CA TYR A 291 6.39 7.03 -16.80
C TYR A 291 7.71 7.68 -17.25
N LEU A 292 7.80 9.00 -17.15
CA LEU A 292 8.96 9.78 -17.59
C LEU A 292 9.91 10.09 -16.43
N GLN A 293 11.20 10.24 -16.74
CA GLN A 293 12.22 10.66 -15.78
C GLN A 293 12.01 12.13 -15.39
N PRO A 294 11.85 12.47 -14.10
CA PRO A 294 11.82 13.85 -13.62
C PRO A 294 13.08 14.64 -13.99
N GLU A 295 12.92 15.92 -14.31
CA GLU A 295 14.03 16.85 -14.51
C GLU A 295 14.62 17.30 -13.17
N HIS A 296 15.94 17.19 -13.01
CA HIS A 296 16.62 17.51 -11.74
C HIS A 296 16.48 18.99 -11.33
N THR A 297 16.27 19.89 -12.29
CA THR A 297 16.21 21.34 -12.05
C THR A 297 14.79 21.90 -12.12
N CYS A 298 13.76 21.05 -12.21
CA CYS A 298 12.40 21.54 -12.28
C CYS A 298 11.92 22.09 -10.92
N MET A 299 11.14 23.15 -10.99
CA MET A 299 10.52 23.83 -9.87
C MET A 299 8.98 23.69 -9.99
N PRO A 300 8.21 23.93 -8.92
CA PRO A 300 6.76 23.79 -8.96
C PRO A 300 6.07 24.58 -10.09
N ASN A 301 6.59 25.76 -10.43
CA ASN A 301 6.09 26.63 -11.50
C ASN A 301 6.69 26.33 -12.89
N SER A 302 7.64 25.41 -13.01
CA SER A 302 8.25 25.05 -14.30
C SER A 302 7.19 24.54 -15.28
N ARG A 303 7.33 24.93 -16.55
CA ARG A 303 6.46 24.46 -17.63
C ARG A 303 6.53 22.95 -17.79
N LEU A 304 7.74 22.40 -17.78
CA LEU A 304 8.01 20.98 -17.87
C LEU A 304 8.56 20.49 -16.52
N TRP A 305 8.09 19.32 -16.09
CA TRP A 305 8.64 18.60 -14.93
C TRP A 305 9.42 17.35 -15.33
N TYR A 306 9.22 16.88 -16.56
CA TYR A 306 9.73 15.60 -17.01
C TYR A 306 10.52 15.74 -18.32
N SER A 307 11.53 14.90 -18.47
CA SER A 307 12.28 14.74 -19.70
C SER A 307 11.56 13.82 -20.68
N SER A 308 12.13 13.58 -21.87
CA SER A 308 11.65 12.54 -22.79
C SER A 308 12.23 11.14 -22.52
N GLN A 309 12.99 10.98 -21.43
CA GLN A 309 13.57 9.69 -21.05
C GLN A 309 12.59 8.88 -20.18
N PRO A 310 12.60 7.54 -20.26
CA PRO A 310 11.83 6.69 -19.37
C PRO A 310 12.35 6.78 -17.92
N LEU A 311 11.43 6.74 -16.95
CA LEU A 311 11.80 6.50 -15.56
C LEU A 311 12.56 5.17 -15.45
N GLU A 312 13.60 5.13 -14.64
CA GLU A 312 14.41 3.93 -14.41
C GLU A 312 13.54 2.75 -13.95
N GLY A 313 13.84 1.54 -14.43
CA GLY A 313 13.11 0.31 -14.08
C GLY A 313 13.11 0.03 -12.59
N SER A 314 14.27 0.17 -11.94
CA SER A 314 14.45 -0.01 -10.50
C SER A 314 13.62 0.97 -9.69
N ALA A 315 13.59 2.26 -10.08
CA ALA A 315 12.79 3.29 -9.41
C ALA A 315 11.29 2.97 -9.49
N LEU A 316 10.80 2.62 -10.69
CA LEU A 316 9.40 2.26 -10.91
C LEU A 316 9.00 1.00 -10.10
N GLU A 317 9.85 -0.02 -10.11
CA GLU A 317 9.63 -1.25 -9.33
C GLU A 317 9.61 -0.97 -7.83
N ASN A 318 10.55 -0.16 -7.33
CA ASN A 318 10.61 0.19 -5.91
C ASN A 318 9.35 0.96 -5.45
N MET A 319 8.84 1.88 -6.28
CA MET A 319 7.58 2.57 -6.01
C MET A 319 6.40 1.58 -6.00
N LEU A 320 6.36 0.67 -6.97
CA LEU A 320 5.32 -0.35 -7.09
C LEU A 320 5.30 -1.29 -5.88
N THR A 321 6.46 -1.74 -5.40
CA THR A 321 6.57 -2.58 -4.19
C THR A 321 5.88 -1.94 -2.98
N ARG A 322 6.07 -0.62 -2.76
CA ARG A 322 5.41 0.10 -1.67
C ARG A 322 3.91 0.30 -1.90
N ILE A 323 3.49 0.50 -3.15
CA ILE A 323 2.05 0.61 -3.50
C ILE A 323 1.33 -0.73 -3.27
N LEU A 324 1.98 -1.85 -3.58
CA LEU A 324 1.40 -3.17 -3.38
C LEU A 324 1.17 -3.49 -1.90
N THR A 325 1.72 -2.74 -0.95
CA THR A 325 1.40 -2.95 0.47
C THR A 325 0.10 -2.26 0.90
N VAL A 326 -0.55 -1.47 0.04
CA VAL A 326 -1.76 -0.71 0.41
C VAL A 326 -3.00 -1.63 0.45
N GLN A 327 -3.80 -1.51 1.51
CA GLN A 327 -4.98 -2.32 1.80
C GLN A 327 -5.99 -2.32 0.65
N GLU A 328 -6.37 -1.14 0.16
CA GLU A 328 -7.36 -0.99 -0.90
C GLU A 328 -6.85 -1.49 -2.25
N VAL A 329 -5.52 -1.50 -2.46
CA VAL A 329 -4.93 -2.18 -3.61
C VAL A 329 -5.12 -3.69 -3.44
N GLN A 330 -4.74 -4.27 -2.31
CA GLN A 330 -4.89 -5.71 -2.07
C GLN A 330 -6.35 -6.19 -2.19
N GLN A 331 -7.31 -5.46 -1.62
CA GLN A 331 -8.74 -5.76 -1.75
C GLN A 331 -9.21 -5.76 -3.20
N GLN A 332 -8.82 -4.72 -3.96
CA GLN A 332 -9.22 -4.57 -5.34
C GLN A 332 -8.61 -5.67 -6.24
N LEU A 333 -7.39 -6.10 -5.93
CA LEU A 333 -6.71 -7.18 -6.62
C LEU A 333 -7.29 -8.56 -6.27
N GLN A 334 -7.78 -8.74 -5.03
CA GLN A 334 -8.46 -9.95 -4.59
C GLN A 334 -9.84 -10.12 -5.25
N ALA A 335 -10.61 -9.03 -5.36
CA ALA A 335 -11.94 -9.04 -5.98
C ALA A 335 -11.94 -9.51 -7.46
N GLN A 336 -10.80 -9.39 -8.14
CA GLN A 336 -10.61 -9.85 -9.52
C GLN A 336 -10.11 -11.30 -9.63
N THR A 337 -9.75 -11.95 -8.52
CA THR A 337 -9.31 -13.35 -8.53
C THR A 337 -10.55 -14.25 -8.36
N PRO A 338 -10.94 -15.06 -9.36
CA PRO A 338 -12.12 -15.90 -9.24
C PRO A 338 -11.99 -16.85 -8.05
N THR A 339 -12.98 -16.86 -7.16
CA THR A 339 -13.04 -17.68 -5.93
C THR A 339 -13.20 -19.19 -6.19
N GLY A 340 -12.66 -19.73 -7.29
CA GLY A 340 -13.01 -21.04 -7.82
C GLY A 340 -11.88 -22.06 -8.02
N LEU A 341 -10.64 -21.81 -7.55
CA LEU A 341 -9.52 -22.75 -7.78
C LEU A 341 -8.76 -23.20 -6.52
N LEU A 342 -9.33 -23.03 -5.33
CA LEU A 342 -8.68 -23.47 -4.06
C LEU A 342 -9.40 -24.61 -3.33
N LEU A 343 -10.32 -25.32 -4.00
CA LEU A 343 -10.94 -26.54 -3.47
C LEU A 343 -10.95 -27.66 -4.51
N SER A 344 -9.78 -28.22 -4.81
CA SER A 344 -9.65 -29.64 -5.17
C SER A 344 -8.17 -29.97 -5.28
N HIS A 345 -7.55 -30.44 -4.18
CA HIS A 345 -6.45 -31.41 -4.18
C HIS A 345 -6.06 -31.77 -2.74
N THR A 346 -7.02 -32.20 -1.93
CA THR A 346 -6.76 -33.04 -0.75
C THR A 346 -7.97 -33.92 -0.51
N GLU A 347 -8.12 -34.98 -1.29
CA GLU A 347 -8.90 -36.17 -0.91
C GLU A 347 -8.64 -37.25 -1.97
N ASN A 348 -7.61 -38.06 -1.72
CA ASN A 348 -7.51 -39.46 -2.12
C ASN A 348 -6.19 -40.02 -1.58
N ALA A 349 -6.18 -40.24 -0.28
CA ALA A 349 -5.37 -41.28 0.32
C ALA A 349 -6.09 -41.72 1.59
N ASP A 350 -6.22 -43.03 1.72
CA ASP A 350 -6.57 -43.74 2.95
C ASP A 350 -8.07 -43.99 3.21
N GLU A 351 -8.59 -45.03 2.57
CA GLU A 351 -9.54 -45.93 3.24
C GLU A 351 -9.42 -47.34 2.64
N GLY A 352 -8.51 -48.13 3.23
CA GLY A 352 -8.23 -49.50 2.80
C GLY A 352 -7.79 -50.36 3.98
N GLY A 353 -8.69 -50.61 4.92
CA GLY A 353 -8.49 -51.68 5.89
C GLY A 353 -9.33 -51.61 7.16
N ARG A 354 -10.45 -52.36 7.20
CA ARG A 354 -10.71 -53.27 8.32
C ARG A 354 -11.85 -54.25 8.07
N GLU A 355 -11.54 -55.49 8.45
CA GLU A 355 -12.33 -56.71 8.38
C GLU A 355 -13.57 -56.75 9.29
N ARG A 356 -14.59 -57.49 8.84
CA ARG A 356 -15.41 -58.52 9.53
C ARG A 356 -16.68 -58.74 8.68
N GLY A 357 -17.17 -59.92 8.33
CA GLY A 357 -16.97 -61.30 8.77
C GLY A 357 -18.33 -62.02 8.75
N ARG A 358 -18.35 -63.31 8.38
CA ARG A 358 -19.47 -64.29 8.32
C ARG A 358 -20.35 -64.23 7.06
N GLU A 359 -20.81 -65.32 6.43
CA GLU A 359 -20.99 -66.72 6.84
C GLU A 359 -21.28 -67.61 5.60
N GLY A 360 -21.05 -68.94 5.72
CA GLY A 360 -21.55 -70.00 4.83
C GLY A 360 -20.53 -70.51 3.79
N GLY A 361 -20.21 -71.80 3.64
CA GLY A 361 -20.78 -73.05 4.14
C GLY A 361 -20.80 -74.07 2.99
N ARG A 362 -20.24 -75.28 3.22
CA ARG A 362 -20.25 -76.51 2.36
C ARG A 362 -19.42 -76.45 1.08
N GLU A 363 -18.91 -77.52 0.47
CA GLU A 363 -18.61 -78.95 0.72
C GLU A 363 -17.85 -79.34 -0.57
N GLY A 364 -16.94 -80.32 -0.54
CA GLY A 364 -16.42 -80.88 -1.79
C GLY A 364 -15.06 -81.57 -1.70
N GLU A 365 -15.08 -82.84 -1.31
CA GLU A 365 -14.03 -83.83 -1.55
C GLU A 365 -13.59 -83.88 -3.03
N ARG A 366 -12.30 -84.14 -3.29
CA ARG A 366 -11.85 -85.35 -4.03
C ARG A 366 -10.32 -85.40 -4.24
N GLU A 367 -9.79 -86.51 -3.73
CA GLU A 367 -8.67 -87.35 -4.15
C GLU A 367 -7.91 -87.01 -5.46
N GLY A 368 -6.58 -87.08 -5.35
CA GLY A 368 -5.80 -88.11 -6.03
C GLY A 368 -5.25 -87.81 -7.44
N LYS A 369 -3.94 -87.56 -7.52
CA LYS A 369 -3.04 -88.37 -8.34
C LYS A 369 -1.59 -88.26 -7.88
#